data_AF-A0A380P6Q7-F1
#
_entry.id   AF-A0A380P6Q7-F1
#
_cell.length_a   1.000
_cell.length_b   1.000
_cell.length_c   1.000
_cell.angle_alpha   90.00
_cell.angle_beta   90.00
_cell.angle_gamma   90.00
#
_symmetry.space_group_name_H-M   'P 1'
#
loop_
_entity.id
_entity.type
_entity.pdbx_description
1 polymer ?
#
loop_
_entity_poly.entity_id
_entity_poly.type
_entity_poly.pdbx_seq_one_letter_code
_entity_poly.pdbx_strand_id
1 'polypeptide(L)'
;MIVATVVVLVGNYPMPTGANFWLSVVSGAAWAFGNVVTISAFGLKDDQGHILGSAKVMPISTAFQIIANVLWGVTMLGNWASFEAKIFGTFAVVAIMVGAYLTTYQEKKTAGNSKLLIKAMVILLIAQVGYSLYGILPQYTHDISGMDMFFPQA
;
A
#
# COMPACT_ATOMS: atom_id res chain seq x y z
N MET A 1 4.53 6.61 11.86
CA MET A 1 5.08 6.44 13.22
C MET A 1 5.05 7.75 14.00
N ILE A 2 5.77 8.80 13.60
CA ILE A 2 5.80 10.09 14.34
C ILE A 2 4.40 10.70 14.53
N VAL A 3 3.58 10.79 13.47
CA VAL A 3 2.23 11.38 13.54
C VAL A 3 1.30 10.59 14.45
N ALA A 4 1.33 9.26 14.37
CA ALA A 4 0.46 8.42 15.19
C ALA A 4 0.87 8.44 16.68
N THR A 5 2.18 8.51 16.97
CA THR A 5 2.69 8.76 18.34
C THR A 5 2.26 10.13 18.87
N VAL A 6 2.28 11.18 18.05
CA VAL A 6 1.80 12.52 18.45
C VAL A 6 0.30 12.51 18.74
N VAL A 7 -0.51 11.81 17.95
CA VAL A 7 -1.96 11.69 18.18
C VAL A 7 -2.28 10.94 19.48
N VAL A 8 -1.55 9.86 19.80
CA VAL A 8 -1.73 9.13 21.06
C VAL A 8 -1.34 9.99 22.26
N LEU A 9 -0.24 10.75 22.15
CA LEU A 9 0.24 11.62 23.23
C LEU A 9 -0.66 12.85 23.47
N VAL A 10 -1.29 13.39 22.42
CA VAL A 10 -2.19 14.56 22.52
C VAL A 10 -3.64 14.14 22.81
N GLY A 11 -4.06 12.95 22.39
CA GLY A 11 -5.43 12.46 22.47
C GLY A 11 -5.83 11.68 23.73
N ASN A 12 -4.88 11.31 24.62
CA ASN A 12 -5.13 10.49 25.81
C ASN A 12 -5.85 9.15 25.52
N TYR A 13 -5.62 8.56 24.34
CA TYR A 13 -6.17 7.24 24.03
C TYR A 13 -5.49 6.16 24.88
N PRO A 14 -6.24 5.20 25.45
CA PRO A 14 -5.66 4.14 26.28
C PRO A 14 -4.67 3.32 25.45
N MET A 15 -3.45 3.13 25.97
CA MET A 15 -2.50 2.21 25.33
C MET A 15 -3.14 0.82 25.29
N PRO A 16 -3.27 0.17 24.12
CA PRO A 16 -3.68 -1.22 24.09
C PRO A 16 -2.68 -2.07 24.87
N THR A 17 -3.22 -2.90 25.74
CA THR A 17 -2.48 -3.84 26.58
C THR A 17 -2.70 -5.27 26.06
N GLY A 18 -1.81 -6.19 26.42
CA GLY A 18 -1.94 -7.61 26.05
C GLY A 18 -1.70 -7.90 24.56
N ALA A 19 -2.53 -8.74 23.94
CA ALA A 19 -2.35 -9.21 22.57
C ALA A 19 -2.43 -8.08 21.51
N ASN A 20 -3.21 -7.03 21.79
CA ASN A 20 -3.41 -5.90 20.88
C ASN A 20 -2.16 -5.04 20.72
N PHE A 21 -1.31 -4.97 21.74
CA PHE A 21 0.00 -4.32 21.65
C PHE A 21 0.89 -5.02 20.62
N TRP A 22 1.02 -6.35 20.73
CA TRP A 22 1.85 -7.14 19.83
C TRP A 22 1.30 -7.16 18.39
N LEU A 23 -0.02 -7.22 18.22
CA LEU A 23 -0.65 -7.09 16.90
C LEU A 23 -0.37 -5.73 16.26
N SER A 24 -0.39 -4.65 17.05
CA SER A 24 -0.07 -3.31 16.56
C SER A 24 1.40 -3.16 16.16
N VAL A 25 2.31 -3.78 16.92
CA VAL A 25 3.75 -3.83 16.60
C VAL A 25 3.98 -4.61 15.29
N VAL A 26 3.35 -5.78 15.14
CA VAL A 26 3.48 -6.60 13.93
C VAL A 26 2.87 -5.90 12.71
N SER A 27 1.72 -5.24 12.86
CA SER A 27 1.12 -4.41 11.81
C SER A 27 2.06 -3.28 11.38
N GLY A 28 2.64 -2.55 12.33
CA GLY A 28 3.64 -1.51 12.05
C GLY A 28 4.90 -2.06 11.36
N ALA A 29 5.38 -3.24 11.78
CA ALA A 29 6.52 -3.91 11.17
C ALA A 29 6.21 -4.36 9.72
N ALA A 30 5.01 -4.88 9.45
CA ALA A 30 4.57 -5.26 8.11
C ALA A 30 4.51 -4.04 7.17
N TRP A 31 4.03 -2.90 7.66
CA TRP A 31 4.02 -1.66 6.91
C TRP A 31 5.44 -1.12 6.65
N ALA A 32 6.31 -1.15 7.66
CA ALA A 32 7.71 -0.75 7.51
C ALA A 32 8.44 -1.65 6.49
N PHE A 33 8.18 -2.96 6.53
CA PHE A 33 8.69 -3.90 5.55
C PHE A 33 8.25 -3.53 4.12
N GLY A 34 6.97 -3.23 3.91
CA GLY A 34 6.47 -2.77 2.60
C GLY A 34 7.22 -1.55 2.09
N ASN A 35 7.49 -0.56 2.95
CA ASN A 35 8.27 0.63 2.58
C ASN A 35 9.73 0.32 2.24
N VAL A 36 10.40 -0.53 3.01
CA VAL A 36 11.79 -0.93 2.75
C VAL A 36 11.90 -1.66 1.40
N VAL A 37 10.96 -2.56 1.12
CA VAL A 37 10.92 -3.29 -0.16
C VAL A 37 10.65 -2.34 -1.33
N THR A 38 9.72 -1.38 -1.19
CA THR A 38 9.48 -0.35 -2.21
C THR A 38 10.72 0.52 -2.47
N ILE A 39 11.43 0.94 -1.42
CA ILE A 39 12.67 1.72 -1.57
C ILE A 39 13.75 0.90 -2.29
N SER A 40 13.85 -0.41 -2.01
CA SER A 40 14.78 -1.29 -2.71
C SER A 40 14.52 -1.34 -4.22
N ALA A 41 13.26 -1.20 -4.64
CA ALA A 41 12.89 -1.16 -6.05
C ALA A 41 13.40 0.11 -6.77
N PHE A 42 13.59 1.23 -6.08
CA PHE A 42 14.17 2.46 -6.66
C PHE A 42 15.60 2.26 -7.15
N GLY A 43 16.37 1.43 -6.43
CA GLY A 43 17.77 1.14 -6.72
C GLY A 43 17.99 0.06 -7.78
N LEU A 44 16.93 -0.54 -8.32
CA LEU A 44 17.05 -1.56 -9.36
C LEU A 44 17.68 -0.98 -10.63
N LYS A 45 18.66 -1.69 -11.17
CA LYS A 45 19.39 -1.35 -12.39
C LYS A 45 19.27 -2.46 -13.44
N ASP A 46 19.20 -2.06 -14.70
CA ASP A 46 19.31 -2.95 -15.87
C ASP A 46 20.78 -3.38 -16.08
N ASP A 47 21.01 -4.38 -16.92
CA ASP A 47 22.34 -4.86 -17.36
C ASP A 47 23.17 -3.75 -18.04
N GLN A 48 22.50 -2.69 -18.52
CA GLN A 48 23.08 -1.48 -19.12
C GLN A 48 23.36 -0.36 -18.08
N GLY A 49 23.07 -0.60 -16.80
CA GLY A 49 23.27 0.38 -15.71
C GLY A 49 22.13 1.39 -15.52
N HIS A 50 21.05 1.31 -16.31
CA HIS A 50 19.90 2.20 -16.18
C HIS A 50 19.14 1.96 -14.88
N ILE A 51 19.01 2.99 -14.05
CA ILE A 51 18.23 2.94 -12.80
C ILE A 51 16.75 3.09 -13.14
N LEU A 52 15.91 2.27 -12.51
CA LEU A 52 14.47 2.38 -12.65
C LEU A 52 13.93 3.70 -12.06
N GLY A 53 14.42 4.04 -10.87
CA GLY A 53 14.20 5.31 -10.19
C GLY A 53 12.80 5.45 -9.58
N SER A 54 12.66 6.43 -8.68
CA SER A 54 11.38 6.72 -8.02
C SER A 54 10.29 7.15 -9.01
N ALA A 55 10.66 7.82 -10.11
CA ALA A 55 9.73 8.30 -11.14
C ALA A 55 8.88 7.19 -11.78
N LYS A 56 9.38 5.95 -11.82
CA LYS A 56 8.64 4.78 -12.34
C LYS A 56 8.07 3.92 -11.23
N VAL A 57 8.82 3.70 -10.16
CA VAL A 57 8.38 2.81 -9.09
C VAL A 57 7.21 3.40 -8.29
N MET A 58 7.22 4.72 -8.03
CA MET A 58 6.18 5.36 -7.22
C MET A 58 4.79 5.26 -7.87
N PRO A 59 4.60 5.63 -9.15
CA PRO A 59 3.29 5.46 -9.78
C PRO A 59 2.81 3.99 -9.83
N ILE A 60 3.71 3.02 -10.04
CA ILE A 60 3.35 1.59 -10.05
C ILE A 60 2.91 1.13 -8.66
N SER A 61 3.68 1.47 -7.62
CA SER A 61 3.35 1.11 -6.24
C SER A 61 2.02 1.71 -5.82
N THR A 62 1.78 2.99 -6.13
CA THR A 62 0.52 3.67 -5.84
C THR A 62 -0.65 3.00 -6.56
N ALA A 63 -0.51 2.62 -7.82
CA ALA A 63 -1.56 1.91 -8.55
C ALA A 63 -1.91 0.57 -7.89
N PHE A 64 -0.91 -0.22 -7.49
CA PHE A 64 -1.13 -1.48 -6.77
C PHE A 64 -1.81 -1.27 -5.41
N GLN A 65 -1.40 -0.25 -4.66
CA GLN A 65 -2.03 0.09 -3.38
C GLN A 65 -3.51 0.45 -3.57
N ILE A 66 -3.85 1.26 -4.58
CA ILE A 66 -5.23 1.66 -4.86
C ILE A 66 -6.07 0.44 -5.26
N ILE A 67 -5.56 -0.40 -6.16
CA ILE A 67 -6.28 -1.62 -6.58
C ILE A 67 -6.53 -2.52 -5.38
N ALA A 68 -5.50 -2.81 -4.58
CA ALA A 68 -5.64 -3.67 -3.41
C ALA A 68 -6.62 -3.10 -2.37
N ASN A 69 -6.54 -1.80 -2.08
CA ASN A 69 -7.43 -1.15 -1.12
C ASN A 69 -8.88 -1.10 -1.61
N VAL A 70 -9.10 -0.85 -2.91
CA VAL A 70 -10.45 -0.87 -3.48
C VAL A 70 -11.02 -2.28 -3.48
N LEU A 71 -10.24 -3.29 -3.91
CA LEU A 71 -10.66 -4.68 -3.87
C LEU A 71 -11.01 -5.10 -2.43
N TRP A 72 -10.17 -4.73 -1.46
CA TRP A 72 -10.43 -4.98 -0.05
C TRP A 72 -11.71 -4.28 0.43
N GLY A 73 -11.85 -2.98 0.18
CA GLY A 73 -13.02 -2.21 0.62
C GLY A 73 -14.35 -2.67 0.00
N VAL A 74 -14.33 -3.16 -1.24
CA VAL A 74 -15.54 -3.69 -1.89
C VAL A 74 -15.87 -5.11 -1.41
N THR A 75 -14.86 -5.96 -1.16
CA THR A 75 -15.08 -7.37 -0.78
C THR A 75 -15.35 -7.56 0.70
N MET A 76 -14.62 -6.87 1.57
CA MET A 76 -14.74 -7.01 3.03
C MET A 76 -15.74 -6.04 3.65
N LEU A 77 -15.70 -4.76 3.28
CA LEU A 77 -16.55 -3.74 3.91
C LEU A 77 -17.88 -3.55 3.18
N GLY A 78 -18.02 -4.08 1.95
CA GLY A 78 -19.23 -3.90 1.14
C GLY A 78 -19.53 -2.44 0.81
N ASN A 79 -18.54 -1.54 0.90
CA ASN A 79 -18.71 -0.08 0.82
C ASN A 79 -19.35 0.40 -0.49
N TRP A 80 -19.34 -0.43 -1.55
CA TRP A 80 -20.05 -0.16 -2.79
C TRP A 80 -21.36 -0.96 -2.85
N ALA A 81 -22.25 -0.75 -1.90
CA ALA A 81 -23.55 -1.42 -1.88
C ALA A 81 -24.45 -0.98 -3.06
N SER A 82 -24.41 0.31 -3.41
CA SER A 82 -25.19 0.87 -4.53
C SER A 82 -24.53 0.61 -5.89
N PHE A 83 -25.36 0.38 -6.92
CA PHE A 83 -24.94 0.19 -8.31
C PHE A 83 -24.17 1.41 -8.85
N GLU A 84 -24.59 2.62 -8.50
CA GLU A 84 -23.93 3.86 -8.90
C GLU A 84 -22.51 3.97 -8.32
N ALA A 85 -22.34 3.63 -7.04
CA ALA A 85 -21.03 3.64 -6.37
C ALA A 85 -20.05 2.66 -7.05
N LYS A 86 -20.53 1.49 -7.49
CA LYS A 86 -19.72 0.52 -8.24
C LYS A 86 -19.26 1.10 -9.59
N ILE A 87 -20.13 1.78 -10.31
CA ILE A 87 -19.80 2.38 -11.61
C ILE A 87 -18.77 3.50 -11.43
N PHE A 88 -19.09 4.53 -10.65
CA PHE A 88 -18.21 5.69 -10.49
C PHE A 88 -16.87 5.32 -9.87
N GLY A 89 -16.89 4.42 -8.87
CA GLY A 89 -15.69 3.90 -8.24
C GLY A 89 -14.80 3.13 -9.23
N THR A 90 -15.37 2.27 -10.05
CA THR A 90 -14.62 1.53 -11.08
C THR A 90 -13.99 2.48 -12.10
N PHE A 91 -14.75 3.48 -12.57
CA PHE A 91 -14.24 4.51 -13.48
C PHE A 91 -13.07 5.29 -12.89
N ALA A 92 -13.14 5.67 -11.61
CA ALA A 92 -12.06 6.37 -10.92
C ALA A 92 -10.78 5.51 -10.84
N VAL A 93 -10.91 4.23 -10.51
CA VAL A 93 -9.76 3.30 -10.46
C VAL A 93 -9.12 3.15 -11.83
N VAL A 94 -9.92 3.00 -12.89
CA VAL A 94 -9.42 2.91 -14.27
C VAL A 94 -8.68 4.19 -14.66
N ALA A 95 -9.21 5.37 -14.35
CA ALA A 95 -8.55 6.64 -14.63
C ALA A 95 -7.18 6.75 -13.93
N ILE A 96 -7.07 6.28 -12.68
CA ILE A 96 -5.81 6.26 -11.95
C ILE A 96 -4.81 5.27 -12.56
N MET A 97 -5.28 4.08 -12.97
CA MET A 97 -4.42 3.10 -13.66
C MET A 97 -3.87 3.67 -14.97
N VAL A 98 -4.68 4.40 -15.74
CA VAL A 98 -4.23 5.08 -16.96
C VAL A 98 -3.18 6.14 -16.63
N GLY A 99 -3.40 6.98 -15.61
CA GLY A 99 -2.42 7.97 -15.18
C GLY A 99 -1.08 7.35 -14.74
N ALA A 100 -1.13 6.24 -14.00
CA ALA A 100 0.07 5.49 -13.61
C ALA A 100 0.79 4.90 -14.83
N TYR A 101 0.05 4.36 -15.80
CA TYR A 101 0.61 3.86 -17.06
C TYR A 101 1.30 4.97 -17.86
N LEU A 102 0.65 6.13 -18.03
CA LEU A 102 1.22 7.27 -18.73
C LEU A 102 2.49 7.80 -18.04
N THR A 103 2.52 7.83 -16.71
CA THR A 103 3.70 8.28 -15.95
C THR A 103 4.87 7.30 -16.05
N THR A 104 4.58 6.01 -16.16
CA THR A 104 5.61 4.95 -16.21
C THR A 104 6.10 4.66 -17.62
N TYR A 105 5.42 5.19 -18.63
CA TYR A 105 5.73 5.02 -20.04
C TYR A 105 7.21 5.28 -20.35
N GLN A 106 7.74 4.52 -21.29
CA GLN A 106 9.12 4.62 -21.76
C GLN A 106 9.09 4.82 -23.28
N GLU A 107 9.68 5.92 -23.76
CA GLU A 107 9.81 6.21 -25.19
C GLU A 107 10.73 5.20 -25.90
N LYS A 108 11.79 4.71 -25.24
CA LYS A 108 12.69 3.69 -25.78
C LYS A 108 12.62 2.40 -24.98
N LYS A 109 11.84 1.44 -25.50
CA LYS A 109 11.72 0.09 -24.93
C LYS A 109 12.87 -0.79 -25.43
N THR A 110 13.79 -1.14 -24.54
CA THR A 110 14.81 -2.18 -24.79
C THR A 110 14.44 -3.44 -24.00
N ALA A 111 14.88 -4.62 -24.45
CA ALA A 111 14.58 -5.90 -23.79
C ALA A 111 15.04 -5.94 -22.31
N GLY A 112 16.18 -5.33 -21.98
CA GLY A 112 16.66 -5.19 -20.59
C GLY A 112 15.73 -4.33 -19.73
N ASN A 113 15.29 -3.18 -20.27
CA ASN A 113 14.37 -2.26 -19.58
C ASN A 113 13.00 -2.90 -19.27
N SER A 114 12.48 -3.76 -20.16
CA SER A 114 11.24 -4.52 -19.90
C SER A 114 11.42 -5.58 -18.80
N LYS A 115 12.55 -6.32 -18.79
CA LYS A 115 12.85 -7.29 -17.72
C LYS A 115 12.99 -6.59 -16.37
N LEU A 116 13.65 -5.43 -16.35
CA LEU A 116 13.80 -4.59 -15.16
C LEU A 116 12.44 -4.13 -14.62
N LEU A 117 11.54 -3.67 -15.50
CA LEU A 117 10.18 -3.29 -15.12
C LEU A 117 9.41 -4.47 -14.52
N ILE A 118 9.45 -5.65 -15.14
CA ILE A 118 8.80 -6.85 -14.62
C ILE A 118 9.34 -7.21 -13.24
N LYS A 119 10.66 -7.18 -13.06
CA LYS A 119 11.30 -7.44 -11.76
C LYS A 119 10.81 -6.46 -10.70
N ALA A 120 10.69 -5.17 -11.03
CA ALA A 120 10.17 -4.17 -10.12
C ALA A 120 8.70 -4.39 -9.77
N MET A 121 7.85 -4.76 -10.74
CA MET A 121 6.46 -5.10 -10.46
C MET A 121 6.35 -6.26 -9.45
N VAL A 122 7.17 -7.31 -9.62
CA VAL A 122 7.19 -8.44 -8.67
C VAL A 122 7.62 -8.00 -7.28
N ILE A 123 8.67 -7.18 -7.15
CA ILE A 123 9.11 -6.65 -5.86
C ILE A 123 8.03 -5.77 -5.23
N LEU A 124 7.36 -4.93 -6.02
CA LEU A 124 6.27 -4.07 -5.55
C LEU A 124 5.03 -4.86 -5.13
N LEU A 125 4.75 -6.00 -5.76
CA LEU A 125 3.70 -6.91 -5.31
C LEU A 125 4.04 -7.53 -3.94
N ILE A 126 5.32 -7.85 -3.69
CA ILE A 126 5.76 -8.31 -2.36
C ILE A 126 5.62 -7.19 -1.33
N ALA A 127 5.99 -5.96 -1.68
CA ALA A 127 5.76 -4.79 -0.82
C ALA A 127 4.27 -4.60 -0.51
N GLN A 128 3.40 -4.83 -1.51
CA GLN A 128 1.96 -4.72 -1.37
C GLN A 128 1.39 -5.72 -0.35
N VAL A 129 1.94 -6.92 -0.24
CA VAL A 129 1.54 -7.86 0.82
C VAL A 129 1.79 -7.26 2.21
N GLY A 130 2.93 -6.59 2.41
CA GLY A 130 3.22 -5.88 3.66
C GLY A 130 2.23 -4.74 3.94
N TYR A 131 1.86 -3.97 2.91
CA TYR A 131 0.85 -2.91 3.03
C TYR A 131 -0.55 -3.45 3.30
N SER A 132 -0.93 -4.57 2.68
CA SER A 132 -2.22 -5.21 2.91
C SER A 132 -2.30 -5.84 4.30
N LEU A 133 -1.25 -6.54 4.77
CA LEU A 133 -1.22 -7.10 6.12
C LEU A 133 -1.44 -6.03 7.21
N TYR A 134 -0.89 -4.82 7.01
CA TYR A 134 -1.17 -3.69 7.88
C TYR A 134 -2.67 -3.36 7.98
N GLY A 135 -3.41 -3.33 6.85
CA GLY A 135 -4.84 -3.02 6.86
C GLY A 135 -5.74 -4.16 7.34
N ILE A 136 -5.29 -5.41 7.18
CA ILE A 136 -6.08 -6.61 7.50
C ILE A 136 -5.98 -6.96 9.00
N LEU A 137 -4.79 -6.88 9.60
CA LEU A 137 -4.55 -7.27 10.99
C LEU A 137 -5.46 -6.56 12.02
N PRO A 138 -5.74 -5.25 11.91
CA PRO A 138 -6.72 -4.53 12.73
C PRO A 138 -8.14 -5.07 12.65
N GLN A 139 -8.56 -5.52 11.47
CA GLN A 139 -9.94 -5.95 11.25
C GLN A 139 -10.24 -7.31 11.90
N TYR A 140 -9.20 -8.05 12.30
CA TYR A 140 -9.31 -9.31 13.04
C TYR A 140 -9.34 -9.12 14.56
N THR A 141 -9.10 -7.92 15.10
CA THR A 141 -9.31 -7.66 16.54
C THR A 141 -10.79 -7.42 16.80
N HIS A 142 -11.48 -8.43 17.35
CA HIS A 142 -12.84 -8.30 17.87
C HIS A 142 -12.90 -7.23 18.98
N ASP A 143 -13.94 -6.38 18.94
CA ASP A 143 -14.34 -5.42 20.00
C ASP A 143 -13.47 -4.17 20.25
N ILE A 144 -12.70 -3.69 19.28
CA ILE A 144 -11.98 -2.43 19.42
C ILE A 144 -12.15 -1.57 18.17
N SER A 145 -12.65 -0.35 18.36
CA SER A 145 -12.72 0.65 17.29
C SER A 145 -11.31 0.90 16.75
N GLY A 146 -11.12 1.10 15.44
CA GLY A 146 -9.80 1.37 14.84
C GLY A 146 -9.05 2.56 15.48
N MET A 147 -9.78 3.39 16.24
CA MET A 147 -9.29 4.50 17.07
C MET A 147 -8.62 4.09 18.39
N ASP A 148 -8.85 2.87 18.88
CA ASP A 148 -8.37 2.36 20.17
C ASP A 148 -7.14 1.45 20.04
N MET A 149 -6.65 1.24 18.81
CA MET A 149 -5.39 0.53 18.56
C MET A 149 -4.18 1.43 18.81
N PHE A 150 -2.99 0.83 19.03
CA PHE A 150 -1.76 1.52 19.49
C PHE A 150 -1.28 2.59 18.49
N PHE A 151 -1.86 2.55 17.29
CA PHE A 151 -1.91 3.61 16.32
C PHE A 151 -3.34 3.63 15.80
N PRO A 152 -4.04 4.79 15.74
CA PRO A 152 -5.32 4.85 15.05
C PRO A 152 -5.11 4.34 13.61
N GLN A 153 -5.67 3.17 13.31
CA GLN A 153 -5.63 2.57 11.96
C GLN A 153 -7.04 2.69 11.39
N ALA A 154 -7.13 3.21 10.17
CA ALA A 154 -8.40 3.39 9.46
C ALA A 154 -8.99 2.04 9.03
#